data_AF-A0A433SVB4-F1
#
_entry.id   AF-A0A433SVB4-F1
#
_cell.length_a   1.000
_cell.length_b   1.000
_cell.length_c   1.000
_cell.angle_alpha   90.00
_cell.angle_beta   90.00
_cell.angle_gamma   90.00
#
_symmetry.space_group_name_H-M   'P 1'
#
loop_
_entity.id
_entity.type
_entity.pdbx_description
1 polymer ?
#
loop_
_entity_poly.entity_id
_entity_poly.type
_entity_poly.pdbx_seq_one_letter_code
_entity_poly.pdbx_strand_id
1 'polypeptide(L)'
;MNRIKVVKTGLLALGTGSFIYFHHTRKNRSRVLALQKDETEQTAAKDTPVTVVTLDNGNGQLSLRLRQVQVMFRHGARTPIYTMPNVSEVDYEPEFLNRDHQESIFPYEKISCVDGSQLEWSDYEKSLSKRFLRGGTTAGTLTGVGREQTYLLGRRMRESYRRALGISSFDPRDIRILSSNVRRTVESAQGVVAGFYGKDELVDYAKRFRPVQIEISDPDYNILIPNTHGCQVLKKNNHSAMVHPDFLPGFKEQRLEVEAYILKSRQQALEMVTHIQSKLDSALQSERTRTPRLELNKHRQPYLRDPRAQPLFEERGRAIANIDRFWANVLNRDPTLRDIITEPDMHALVYLRDLEVEKFKGTLTEGYRIHFYFDKNPYFHDRHLCKEVFTRVSSTAPPSRQTRINWKPGRSLFPVDLKDDSPEKADVKNKTEPAPRSFFQWFVDPTFPESDPVGTAITGEVWRQPLAHAQSTPKVSDHWDKHLHFVFGRDDTTARVVSRARFSDL
;
A
#
# COMPACT_ATOMS: atom_id res chain seq x y z
N MET A 1 10.35 48.27 -22.48
CA MET A 1 10.69 47.77 -21.13
C MET A 1 10.01 46.43 -20.90
N ASN A 2 10.66 45.32 -21.26
CA ASN A 2 10.10 43.99 -20.92
C ASN A 2 10.41 43.72 -19.45
N ARG A 3 9.38 43.83 -18.60
CA ARG A 3 9.44 43.49 -17.19
C ARG A 3 9.77 42.01 -17.07
N ILE A 4 10.99 41.70 -16.64
CA ILE A 4 11.36 40.36 -16.17
C ILE A 4 10.45 40.08 -14.97
N LYS A 5 9.44 39.24 -15.17
CA LYS A 5 8.57 38.77 -14.09
C LYS A 5 9.36 37.71 -13.33
N VAL A 6 10.01 38.13 -12.24
CA VAL A 6 10.61 37.19 -11.28
C VAL A 6 9.45 36.50 -10.57
N VAL A 7 9.16 35.27 -10.99
CA VAL A 7 8.25 34.41 -10.25
C VAL A 7 9.01 33.99 -8.99
N LYS A 8 8.54 34.44 -7.82
CA LYS A 8 8.87 33.79 -6.55
C LYS A 8 8.45 32.34 -6.68
N THR A 9 9.39 31.44 -6.92
CA THR A 9 9.13 30.02 -6.72
C THR A 9 8.92 29.85 -5.22
N GLY A 10 7.66 29.61 -4.85
CA GLY A 10 7.28 29.36 -3.47
C GLY A 10 8.15 28.23 -2.87
N LEU A 11 8.30 28.28 -1.55
CA LEU A 11 9.15 27.45 -0.70
C LEU A 11 8.98 25.91 -0.79
N LEU A 12 8.24 25.39 -1.77
CA LEU A 12 7.94 23.97 -1.95
C LEU A 12 7.92 23.67 -3.45
N ALA A 13 9.09 23.34 -4.01
CA ALA A 13 9.23 22.89 -5.39
C ALA A 13 8.58 21.51 -5.56
N LEU A 14 7.29 21.49 -5.94
CA LEU A 14 6.63 20.32 -6.51
C LEU A 14 6.39 20.60 -7.99
N GLY A 15 7.29 20.08 -8.84
CA GLY A 15 7.14 20.12 -10.30
C GLY A 15 8.32 19.46 -10.98
N THR A 16 8.06 18.66 -12.02
CA THR A 16 9.08 18.30 -13.01
C THR A 16 9.52 19.57 -13.70
N GLY A 17 10.67 20.12 -13.30
CA GLY A 17 11.16 21.40 -13.79
C GLY A 17 12.65 21.34 -14.05
N SER A 18 13.05 21.85 -15.20
CA SER A 18 14.45 22.09 -15.53
C SER A 18 14.76 23.56 -15.26
N PHE A 19 15.66 23.82 -14.32
CA PHE A 19 16.18 25.15 -14.05
C PHE A 19 17.47 25.33 -14.83
N ILE A 20 17.50 26.34 -15.69
CA ILE A 20 18.69 26.67 -16.49
C ILE A 20 19.37 27.87 -15.84
N TYR A 21 20.65 27.73 -15.51
CA TYR A 21 21.44 28.79 -14.92
C TYR A 21 22.46 29.33 -15.94
N PHE A 22 22.29 30.61 -16.29
CA PHE A 22 23.18 31.37 -17.16
C PHE A 22 24.01 32.37 -16.35
N HIS A 23 25.27 32.57 -16.73
CA HIS A 23 26.13 33.62 -16.14
C HIS A 23 26.65 34.57 -17.21
N HIS A 24 26.88 35.82 -16.81
CA HIS A 24 27.33 36.86 -17.73
C HIS A 24 28.83 36.73 -18.01
N THR A 25 29.21 36.66 -19.29
CA THR A 25 30.60 36.47 -19.73
C THR A 25 31.55 37.62 -19.37
N ARG A 26 31.08 38.88 -19.43
CA ARG A 26 31.89 40.08 -19.12
C ARG A 26 31.80 40.61 -17.69
N LYS A 27 30.87 40.13 -16.86
CA LYS A 27 30.70 40.60 -15.48
C LYS A 27 30.59 39.41 -14.54
N ASN A 28 31.44 39.35 -13.51
CA ASN A 28 31.44 38.31 -12.46
C ASN A 28 30.16 38.27 -11.59
N ARG A 29 29.05 38.86 -12.03
CA ARG A 29 27.77 38.84 -11.32
C ARG A 29 26.93 37.68 -11.85
N SER A 30 26.79 36.65 -11.03
CA SER A 30 25.80 35.59 -11.14
C SER A 30 24.38 36.16 -11.13
N ARG A 31 23.62 36.03 -12.24
CA ARG A 31 22.17 36.31 -12.25
C ARG A 31 21.43 35.04 -12.63
N VAL A 32 20.53 34.57 -11.76
CA VAL A 32 19.61 33.47 -12.08
C VAL A 32 18.57 34.02 -13.06
N LEU A 33 18.50 33.44 -14.26
CA LEU A 33 17.48 33.76 -15.26
C LEU A 33 16.72 32.49 -15.59
N ALA A 34 15.45 32.41 -15.17
CA ALA A 34 14.55 31.35 -15.61
C ALA A 34 13.96 31.74 -16.97
N LEU A 35 14.22 30.96 -18.01
CA LEU A 35 13.53 31.10 -19.29
C LEU A 35 12.22 30.31 -19.22
N GLN A 36 11.10 30.99 -19.42
CA GLN A 36 9.81 30.31 -19.64
C GLN A 36 9.84 29.74 -21.05
N LYS A 37 9.52 28.45 -21.19
CA LYS A 37 9.31 27.83 -22.50
C LYS A 37 7.88 28.15 -22.91
N ASP A 38 7.68 29.19 -23.71
CA ASP A 38 6.41 29.37 -24.41
C ASP A 38 6.32 28.31 -25.50
N GLU A 39 5.21 27.55 -25.53
CA GLU A 39 5.00 26.42 -26.46
C GLU A 39 4.93 26.87 -27.95
N THR A 40 4.97 28.17 -28.21
CA THR A 40 4.75 28.77 -29.53
C THR A 40 6.02 29.29 -30.23
N GLU A 41 7.17 29.41 -29.57
CA GLU A 41 8.40 29.90 -30.24
C GLU A 41 9.29 28.76 -30.78
N GLN A 42 8.88 28.19 -31.91
CA GLN A 42 9.75 27.41 -32.80
C GLN A 42 10.53 28.33 -33.76
N THR A 43 11.21 29.36 -33.27
CA THR A 43 12.08 30.17 -34.14
C THR A 43 13.25 30.77 -33.35
N ALA A 44 14.24 29.95 -33.02
CA ALA A 44 15.58 30.45 -32.74
C ALA A 44 16.59 29.68 -33.62
N ALA A 45 17.44 30.45 -34.29
CA ALA A 45 18.25 30.09 -35.45
C ALA A 45 19.12 28.84 -35.32
N LYS A 46 19.35 28.18 -36.46
CA LYS A 46 19.90 26.83 -36.64
C LYS A 46 21.36 26.59 -36.25
N ASP A 47 22.18 27.56 -35.86
CA ASP A 47 23.63 27.33 -35.70
C ASP A 47 24.28 27.95 -34.44
N THR A 48 23.51 28.40 -33.44
CA THR A 48 24.12 28.86 -32.18
C THR A 48 24.13 27.74 -31.15
N PRO A 49 25.29 27.31 -30.61
CA PRO A 49 25.31 26.30 -29.56
C PRO A 49 24.56 26.84 -28.33
N VAL A 50 23.57 26.07 -27.84
CA VAL A 50 22.65 26.42 -26.73
C VAL A 50 23.38 26.86 -25.45
N THR A 51 24.68 26.57 -25.37
CA THR A 51 25.57 27.04 -24.32
C THR A 51 25.80 28.55 -24.27
N VAL A 52 25.53 29.32 -25.33
CA VAL A 52 25.69 30.78 -25.33
C VAL A 52 24.44 31.48 -25.87
N VAL A 53 23.80 32.29 -25.03
CA VAL A 53 22.64 33.11 -25.40
C VAL A 53 23.03 34.57 -25.37
N THR A 54 22.61 35.32 -26.40
CA THR A 54 22.90 36.74 -26.50
C THR A 54 21.61 37.56 -26.39
N LEU A 55 21.52 38.43 -25.38
CA LEU A 55 20.35 39.27 -25.12
C LEU A 55 20.69 40.73 -25.38
N ASP A 56 19.83 41.44 -26.09
CA ASP A 56 19.95 42.89 -26.24
C ASP A 56 19.09 43.58 -25.17
N ASN A 57 19.70 44.43 -24.33
CA ASN A 57 19.00 45.09 -23.23
C ASN A 57 18.82 46.60 -23.41
N GLY A 58 19.05 47.12 -24.62
CA GLY A 58 18.95 48.55 -24.91
C GLY A 58 20.15 49.39 -24.45
N ASN A 59 21.06 48.83 -23.65
CA ASN A 59 22.34 49.44 -23.23
C ASN A 59 23.56 48.62 -23.70
N GLY A 60 23.35 47.66 -24.61
CA GLY A 60 24.39 46.81 -25.19
C GLY A 60 24.06 45.31 -25.18
N GLN A 61 24.90 44.55 -25.87
CA GLN A 61 24.73 43.11 -26.10
C GLN A 61 25.28 42.29 -24.90
N LEU A 62 24.39 41.58 -24.20
CA LEU A 62 24.72 40.67 -23.09
C LEU A 62 24.96 39.26 -23.62
N SER A 63 26.19 38.75 -23.50
CA SER A 63 26.49 37.34 -23.76
C SER A 63 26.44 36.54 -22.46
N LEU A 64 25.61 35.49 -22.46
CA LEU A 64 25.37 34.59 -21.34
C LEU A 64 25.88 33.20 -21.67
N ARG A 65 26.55 32.52 -20.73
CA ARG A 65 26.99 31.13 -20.88
C ARG A 65 26.25 30.20 -19.92
N LEU A 66 25.79 29.07 -20.42
CA LEU A 66 25.19 28.00 -19.63
C LEU A 66 26.22 27.44 -18.64
N ARG A 67 25.87 27.42 -17.35
CA ARG A 67 26.73 26.88 -16.29
C ARG A 67 26.16 25.66 -15.59
N GLN A 68 24.84 25.51 -15.54
CA GLN A 68 24.21 24.32 -14.97
C GLN A 68 22.79 24.14 -15.53
N VAL A 69 22.43 22.88 -15.78
CA VAL A 69 21.04 22.44 -15.92
C VAL A 69 20.71 21.62 -14.67
N GLN A 70 19.72 22.06 -13.91
CA GLN A 70 19.25 21.33 -12.74
C GLN A 70 17.87 20.76 -13.02
N VAL A 71 17.73 19.44 -12.91
CA VAL A 71 16.46 18.75 -13.13
C VAL A 71 16.00 18.15 -11.81
N MET A 72 14.79 18.52 -11.41
CA MET A 72 14.14 17.95 -10.23
C MET A 72 12.86 17.24 -10.67
N PHE A 73 12.70 16.00 -10.20
CA PHE A 73 11.54 15.16 -10.53
C PHE A 73 11.12 14.35 -9.31
N ARG A 74 9.86 13.93 -9.30
CA ARG A 74 9.35 13.02 -8.27
C ARG A 74 9.68 11.58 -8.65
N HIS A 75 9.74 10.70 -7.66
CA HIS A 75 9.83 9.26 -7.90
C HIS A 75 8.68 8.78 -8.79
N GLY A 76 8.88 7.65 -9.48
CA GLY A 76 7.83 6.99 -10.25
C GLY A 76 6.70 6.43 -9.37
N ALA A 77 5.66 5.88 -10.01
CA ALA A 77 4.57 5.20 -9.31
C ALA A 77 5.07 4.13 -8.32
N ARG A 78 4.44 4.08 -7.15
CA ARG A 78 4.85 3.22 -6.03
C ARG A 78 3.62 2.69 -5.28
N THR A 79 3.77 1.64 -4.50
CA THR A 79 2.70 1.13 -3.63
C THR A 79 2.31 2.18 -2.57
N PRO A 80 1.07 2.18 -2.06
CA PRO A 80 0.64 3.16 -1.08
C PRO A 80 1.51 3.14 0.19
N ILE A 81 1.79 4.32 0.72
CA ILE A 81 2.40 4.49 2.04
C ILE A 81 1.31 4.48 3.14
N TYR A 82 0.09 4.86 2.80
CA TYR A 82 -1.10 4.83 3.65
C TYR A 82 -2.24 4.17 2.89
N THR A 83 -3.02 3.32 3.57
CA THR A 83 -4.21 2.69 3.00
C THR A 83 -5.40 3.57 3.32
N MET A 84 -6.41 3.59 2.45
CA MET A 84 -7.62 4.38 2.70
C MET A 84 -8.55 3.60 3.65
N PRO A 85 -8.97 4.18 4.78
CA PRO A 85 -10.04 3.62 5.59
C PRO A 85 -11.27 3.36 4.73
N ASN A 86 -12.08 2.35 5.04
CA ASN A 86 -13.34 2.06 4.33
C ASN A 86 -13.23 1.64 2.85
N VAL A 87 -12.03 1.38 2.31
CA VAL A 87 -11.85 0.91 0.92
C VAL A 87 -10.93 -0.31 0.82
N SER A 88 -11.41 -1.51 0.42
CA SER A 88 -10.57 -2.73 0.39
C SER A 88 -9.26 -2.52 -0.31
N GLU A 89 -8.15 -2.82 0.34
CA GLU A 89 -6.86 -2.89 -0.32
C GLU A 89 -6.96 -3.80 -1.55
N VAL A 90 -6.32 -3.39 -2.65
CA VAL A 90 -6.12 -4.29 -3.79
C VAL A 90 -5.04 -5.32 -3.46
N ASP A 91 -5.00 -6.42 -4.20
CA ASP A 91 -3.92 -7.39 -4.09
C ASP A 91 -2.64 -6.82 -4.72
N TYR A 92 -1.70 -6.39 -3.86
CA TYR A 92 -0.38 -5.92 -4.25
C TYR A 92 0.61 -7.09 -4.45
N GLU A 93 0.36 -7.92 -5.47
CA GLU A 93 1.20 -9.09 -5.78
C GLU A 93 2.59 -8.68 -6.31
N PRO A 94 3.70 -9.09 -5.64
CA PRO A 94 5.06 -8.74 -6.03
C PRO A 94 5.43 -9.12 -7.47
N GLU A 95 4.93 -10.26 -7.97
CA GLU A 95 5.23 -10.79 -9.30
C GLU A 95 4.76 -9.86 -10.43
N PHE A 96 3.72 -9.08 -10.16
CA PHE A 96 3.18 -8.12 -11.10
C PHE A 96 3.76 -6.72 -10.86
N LEU A 97 3.80 -6.30 -9.59
CA LEU A 97 4.11 -4.92 -9.25
C LEU A 97 5.59 -4.62 -9.18
N ASN A 98 6.42 -5.57 -8.75
CA ASN A 98 7.85 -5.36 -8.56
C ASN A 98 8.66 -5.83 -9.76
N ARG A 99 8.03 -5.93 -10.94
CA ARG A 99 8.73 -6.28 -12.18
C ARG A 99 9.88 -5.29 -12.42
N ASP A 100 11.02 -5.88 -12.73
CA ASP A 100 12.20 -5.16 -13.16
C ASP A 100 12.00 -4.59 -14.55
N HIS A 101 12.48 -3.37 -14.75
CA HIS A 101 12.58 -2.77 -16.07
C HIS A 101 14.02 -3.00 -16.57
N GLN A 102 14.20 -4.00 -17.43
CA GLN A 102 15.52 -4.53 -17.77
C GLN A 102 16.47 -3.47 -18.35
N GLU A 103 15.93 -2.51 -19.11
CA GLU A 103 16.70 -1.41 -19.71
C GLU A 103 17.10 -0.32 -18.71
N SER A 104 16.60 -0.35 -17.47
CA SER A 104 17.02 0.59 -16.42
C SER A 104 18.07 0.04 -15.47
N ILE A 105 18.39 -1.26 -15.54
CA ILE A 105 19.28 -1.91 -14.58
C ILE A 105 20.74 -1.78 -15.03
N PHE A 106 21.53 -1.03 -14.28
CA PHE A 106 22.98 -0.94 -14.39
C PHE A 106 23.63 -0.87 -13.00
N PRO A 107 24.91 -1.25 -12.85
CA PRO A 107 25.61 -1.18 -11.57
C PRO A 107 25.74 0.26 -11.07
N TYR A 108 25.25 0.53 -9.86
CA TYR A 108 25.40 1.82 -9.20
C TYR A 108 25.82 1.66 -7.74
N GLU A 109 26.43 2.71 -7.20
CA GLU A 109 26.81 2.84 -5.80
C GLU A 109 26.04 3.99 -5.15
N LYS A 110 25.57 3.77 -3.93
CA LYS A 110 24.96 4.81 -3.09
C LYS A 110 26.01 5.38 -2.14
N ILE A 111 26.36 6.66 -2.31
CA ILE A 111 27.39 7.32 -1.50
C ILE A 111 26.86 8.59 -0.84
N SER A 112 27.45 8.98 0.28
CA SER A 112 27.21 10.27 0.93
C SER A 112 27.73 11.42 0.07
N CYS A 113 26.93 12.49 -0.09
CA CYS A 113 27.37 13.68 -0.80
C CYS A 113 28.37 14.56 -0.02
N VAL A 114 28.64 14.22 1.25
CA VAL A 114 29.50 15.01 2.15
C VAL A 114 30.93 14.48 2.14
N ASP A 115 31.09 13.17 2.33
CA ASP A 115 32.38 12.50 2.54
C ASP A 115 32.59 11.30 1.59
N GLY A 116 31.60 10.96 0.75
CA GLY A 116 31.69 9.86 -0.21
C GLY A 116 31.58 8.46 0.41
N SER A 117 31.24 8.35 1.70
CA SER A 117 31.11 7.05 2.37
C SER A 117 29.93 6.24 1.83
N GLN A 118 29.98 4.91 1.94
CA GLN A 118 28.81 4.07 1.75
C GLN A 118 27.80 4.30 2.88
N LEU A 119 26.51 4.14 2.56
CA LEU A 119 25.43 4.45 3.49
C LEU A 119 24.43 3.30 3.57
N GLU A 120 24.00 2.98 4.78
CA GLU A 120 22.80 2.17 5.02
C GLU A 120 21.52 2.90 4.60
N TRP A 121 20.42 2.16 4.48
CA TRP A 121 19.10 2.76 4.24
C TRP A 121 18.63 3.56 5.45
N SER A 122 17.88 4.64 5.19
CA SER A 122 17.33 5.48 6.27
C SER A 122 16.38 4.70 7.17
N ASP A 123 16.21 5.16 8.41
CA ASP A 123 15.24 4.55 9.32
C ASP A 123 13.80 4.66 8.80
N TYR A 124 13.52 5.70 8.01
CA TYR A 124 12.27 5.83 7.28
C TYR A 124 12.06 4.69 6.27
N GLU A 125 13.06 4.35 5.46
CA GLU A 125 12.99 3.21 4.53
C GLU A 125 12.85 1.86 5.29
N LYS A 126 13.59 1.69 6.38
CA LYS A 126 13.49 0.49 7.24
C LYS A 126 12.09 0.36 7.84
N SER A 127 11.45 1.46 8.23
CA SER A 127 10.08 1.47 8.77
C SER A 127 9.05 1.04 7.73
N LEU A 128 9.18 1.49 6.48
CA LEU A 128 8.30 1.12 5.36
C LEU A 128 8.40 -0.38 5.05
N SER A 129 9.61 -0.93 5.10
CA SER A 129 9.89 -2.35 4.84
C SER A 129 9.22 -3.31 5.85
N LYS A 130 8.80 -2.81 7.02
CA LYS A 130 8.08 -3.60 8.04
C LYS A 130 6.58 -3.69 7.77
N ARG A 131 6.05 -2.81 6.93
CA ARG A 131 4.61 -2.66 6.68
C ARG A 131 4.22 -3.36 5.38
N PHE A 132 3.53 -4.49 5.52
CA PHE A 132 3.06 -5.30 4.40
C PHE A 132 1.64 -4.88 4.01
N LEU A 133 1.41 -4.76 2.70
CA LEU A 133 0.10 -4.54 2.10
C LEU A 133 -0.53 -5.88 1.73
N ARG A 134 -1.84 -5.90 1.54
CA ARG A 134 -2.54 -7.06 0.98
C ARG A 134 -1.87 -7.53 -0.32
N GLY A 135 -1.69 -8.84 -0.50
CA GLY A 135 -0.94 -9.42 -1.63
C GLY A 135 0.56 -9.62 -1.39
N GLY A 136 1.15 -8.97 -0.37
CA GLY A 136 2.49 -9.29 0.14
C GLY A 136 3.61 -8.30 -0.18
N THR A 137 3.37 -7.25 -0.96
CA THR A 137 4.35 -6.18 -1.18
C THR A 137 4.42 -5.22 0.02
N THR A 138 5.57 -4.59 0.25
CA THR A 138 5.75 -3.57 1.30
C THR A 138 5.23 -2.19 0.89
N ALA A 139 4.93 -1.34 1.86
CA ALA A 139 4.49 0.02 1.64
C ALA A 139 5.59 0.88 0.98
N GLY A 140 5.23 1.73 0.03
CA GLY A 140 6.17 2.67 -0.60
C GLY A 140 7.16 2.08 -1.61
N THR A 141 6.99 0.83 -2.03
CA THR A 141 7.85 0.14 -3.02
C THR A 141 7.61 0.69 -4.42
N LEU A 142 8.67 1.00 -5.17
CA LEU A 142 8.56 1.44 -6.55
C LEU A 142 8.02 0.30 -7.43
N THR A 143 6.99 0.59 -8.23
CA THR A 143 6.39 -0.42 -9.11
C THR A 143 7.13 -0.49 -10.45
N GLY A 144 6.93 -1.56 -11.22
CA GLY A 144 7.45 -1.69 -12.59
C GLY A 144 6.99 -0.53 -13.49
N VAL A 145 5.73 -0.11 -13.35
CA VAL A 145 5.19 1.10 -14.01
C VAL A 145 5.97 2.36 -13.57
N GLY A 146 6.31 2.48 -12.29
CA GLY A 146 7.13 3.58 -11.79
C GLY A 146 8.54 3.58 -12.37
N ARG A 147 9.17 2.40 -12.51
CA ARG A 147 10.47 2.24 -13.17
C ARG A 147 10.40 2.68 -14.64
N GLU A 148 9.41 2.21 -15.38
CA GLU A 148 9.17 2.60 -16.78
C GLU A 148 8.93 4.12 -16.93
N GLN A 149 8.10 4.73 -16.08
CA GLN A 149 7.85 6.17 -16.08
C GLN A 149 9.14 6.98 -15.96
N THR A 150 10.03 6.56 -15.05
CA THR A 150 11.31 7.24 -14.82
C THR A 150 12.31 7.01 -15.95
N TYR A 151 12.33 5.80 -16.54
CA TYR A 151 13.10 5.52 -17.74
C TYR A 151 12.65 6.37 -18.94
N LEU A 152 11.35 6.44 -19.20
CA LEU A 152 10.78 7.26 -20.27
C LEU A 152 11.03 8.75 -20.04
N LEU A 153 11.02 9.21 -18.79
CA LEU A 153 11.44 10.57 -18.46
C LEU A 153 12.91 10.80 -18.87
N GLY A 154 13.81 9.89 -18.53
CA GLY A 154 15.21 9.93 -18.97
C GLY A 154 15.35 9.98 -20.49
N ARG A 155 14.55 9.19 -21.23
CA ARG A 155 14.55 9.21 -22.70
C ARG A 155 14.09 10.54 -23.28
N ARG A 156 13.01 11.12 -22.77
CA ARG A 156 12.56 12.46 -23.19
C ARG A 156 13.61 13.53 -22.90
N MET A 157 14.30 13.40 -21.76
CA MET A 157 15.43 14.28 -21.42
C MET A 157 16.60 14.09 -22.40
N ARG A 158 16.93 12.85 -22.79
CA ARG A 158 17.96 12.56 -23.79
C ARG A 158 17.69 13.31 -25.09
N GLU A 159 16.47 13.21 -25.60
CA GLU A 159 16.04 13.87 -26.84
C GLU A 159 16.14 15.40 -26.74
N SER A 160 15.80 15.95 -25.57
CA SER A 160 15.79 17.40 -25.32
C SER A 160 17.18 18.00 -25.08
N TYR A 161 18.07 17.26 -24.40
CA TYR A 161 19.33 17.83 -23.88
C TYR A 161 20.57 17.30 -24.58
N ARG A 162 20.62 16.03 -25.00
CA ARG A 162 21.87 15.39 -25.43
C ARG A 162 22.49 16.08 -26.65
N ARG A 163 21.66 16.40 -27.65
CA ARG A 163 22.08 17.16 -28.83
C ARG A 163 22.39 18.62 -28.49
N ALA A 164 21.54 19.26 -27.71
CA ALA A 164 21.68 20.68 -27.36
C ALA A 164 22.93 20.99 -26.52
N LEU A 165 23.35 20.04 -25.67
CA LEU A 165 24.48 20.19 -24.76
C LEU A 165 25.76 19.50 -25.28
N GLY A 166 25.70 18.81 -26.42
CA GLY A 166 26.84 18.07 -26.97
C GLY A 166 27.29 16.89 -26.10
N ILE A 167 26.41 16.33 -25.28
CA ILE A 167 26.74 15.23 -24.37
C ILE A 167 26.73 13.92 -25.16
N SER A 168 27.88 13.46 -25.63
CA SER A 168 27.95 12.26 -26.46
C SER A 168 28.05 10.96 -25.66
N SER A 169 28.64 10.99 -24.46
CA SER A 169 28.81 9.80 -23.63
C SER A 169 28.66 10.08 -22.13
N PHE A 170 28.55 9.03 -21.32
CA PHE A 170 28.54 9.11 -19.88
C PHE A 170 29.90 9.51 -19.35
N ASP A 171 29.96 10.69 -18.73
CA ASP A 171 31.12 11.19 -18.00
C ASP A 171 30.66 11.67 -16.61
N PRO A 172 31.21 11.12 -15.51
CA PRO A 172 30.86 11.55 -14.15
C PRO A 172 31.20 13.02 -13.85
N ARG A 173 31.98 13.70 -14.70
CA ARG A 173 32.27 15.15 -14.59
C ARG A 173 31.15 16.03 -15.15
N ASP A 174 30.34 15.49 -16.04
CA ASP A 174 29.27 16.22 -16.73
C ASP A 174 27.91 16.11 -16.00
N ILE A 175 27.76 15.12 -15.12
CA ILE A 175 26.51 14.87 -14.40
C ILE A 175 26.76 14.61 -12.91
N ARG A 176 25.92 15.24 -12.08
CA ARG A 176 25.80 14.92 -10.67
C ARG A 176 24.41 14.35 -10.40
N ILE A 177 24.36 13.13 -9.86
CA ILE A 177 23.10 12.43 -9.57
C ILE A 177 22.87 12.48 -8.06
N LEU A 178 21.79 13.14 -7.64
CA LEU A 178 21.45 13.34 -6.24
C LEU A 178 20.09 12.71 -5.93
N SER A 179 20.01 11.94 -4.85
CA SER A 179 18.76 11.34 -4.35
C SER A 179 18.62 11.48 -2.84
N SER A 180 17.40 11.28 -2.34
CA SER A 180 17.17 11.04 -0.92
C SER A 180 17.47 9.59 -0.54
N ASN A 181 17.71 9.33 0.74
CA ASN A 181 18.03 8.00 1.25
C ASN A 181 16.79 7.08 1.37
N VAL A 182 16.07 6.89 0.26
CA VAL A 182 14.83 6.11 0.18
C VAL A 182 14.90 5.24 -1.09
N ARG A 183 14.55 3.96 -1.01
CA ARG A 183 14.83 3.01 -2.10
C ARG A 183 14.15 3.43 -3.40
N ARG A 184 12.86 3.76 -3.33
CA ARG A 184 12.07 4.20 -4.50
C ARG A 184 12.64 5.43 -5.21
N THR A 185 13.31 6.34 -4.50
CA THR A 185 13.88 7.56 -5.11
C THR A 185 15.21 7.26 -5.78
N VAL A 186 16.04 6.43 -5.15
CA VAL A 186 17.30 5.93 -5.74
C VAL A 186 17.02 5.12 -7.02
N GLU A 187 16.07 4.19 -6.99
CA GLU A 187 15.66 3.42 -8.18
C GLU A 187 15.05 4.31 -9.27
N SER A 188 14.31 5.36 -8.89
CA SER A 188 13.80 6.34 -9.85
C SER A 188 14.94 7.13 -10.53
N ALA A 189 15.97 7.50 -9.77
CA ALA A 189 17.16 8.15 -10.31
C ALA A 189 17.92 7.21 -11.27
N GLN A 190 18.06 5.93 -10.90
CA GLN A 190 18.59 4.90 -11.78
C GLN A 190 17.80 4.84 -13.10
N GLY A 191 16.47 4.78 -13.05
CA GLY A 191 15.61 4.80 -14.23
C GLY A 191 15.87 5.98 -15.17
N VAL A 192 15.89 7.21 -14.63
CA VAL A 192 16.16 8.42 -15.41
C VAL A 192 17.55 8.39 -16.05
N VAL A 193 18.58 7.98 -15.31
CA VAL A 193 19.97 7.94 -15.81
C VAL A 193 20.13 6.91 -16.92
N ALA A 194 19.53 5.73 -16.77
CA ALA A 194 19.49 4.73 -17.84
C ALA A 194 18.75 5.23 -19.08
N GLY A 195 17.60 5.88 -18.89
CA GLY A 195 16.87 6.52 -19.98
C GLY A 195 17.65 7.65 -20.65
N PHE A 196 18.56 8.31 -19.92
CA PHE A 196 19.35 9.43 -20.44
C PHE A 196 20.61 9.01 -21.19
N TYR A 197 21.36 8.01 -20.71
CA TYR A 197 22.62 7.55 -21.34
C TYR A 197 22.43 6.25 -22.14
N GLY A 198 21.81 5.26 -21.50
CA GLY A 198 21.57 3.93 -22.06
C GLY A 198 22.20 2.89 -21.16
N LYS A 199 21.56 1.73 -21.02
CA LYS A 199 22.04 0.66 -20.13
C LYS A 199 23.45 0.20 -20.49
N ASP A 200 23.67 -0.14 -21.76
CA ASP A 200 24.93 -0.73 -22.23
C ASP A 200 26.12 0.20 -21.95
N GLU A 201 25.93 1.50 -22.20
CA GLU A 201 26.92 2.53 -21.92
C GLU A 201 27.28 2.63 -20.44
N LEU A 202 26.29 2.61 -19.55
CA LEU A 202 26.50 2.69 -18.10
C LEU A 202 27.14 1.40 -17.55
N VAL A 203 26.76 0.24 -18.11
CA VAL A 203 27.37 -1.05 -17.79
C VAL A 203 28.83 -1.09 -18.22
N ASP A 204 29.14 -0.61 -19.42
CA ASP A 204 30.50 -0.57 -19.94
C ASP A 204 31.38 0.42 -19.16
N TYR A 205 30.85 1.57 -18.76
CA TYR A 205 31.51 2.46 -17.81
C TYR A 205 31.81 1.75 -16.48
N ALA A 206 30.82 1.05 -15.91
CA ALA A 206 30.96 0.38 -14.63
C ALA A 206 32.01 -0.74 -14.65
N LYS A 207 32.12 -1.47 -15.76
CA LYS A 207 33.16 -2.50 -15.95
C LYS A 207 34.57 -1.93 -16.05
N ARG A 208 34.73 -0.76 -16.68
CA ARG A 208 36.04 -0.15 -16.93
C ARG A 208 36.57 0.66 -15.76
N PHE A 209 35.67 1.26 -15.00
CA PHE A 209 36.01 2.19 -13.94
C PHE A 209 35.42 1.74 -12.61
N ARG A 210 34.19 2.16 -12.32
CA ARG A 210 33.45 1.84 -11.11
C ARG A 210 31.95 1.97 -11.39
N PRO A 211 31.08 1.33 -10.61
CA PRO A 211 29.65 1.61 -10.63
C PRO A 211 29.32 3.10 -10.64
N VAL A 212 28.22 3.46 -11.29
CA VAL A 212 27.74 4.85 -11.37
C VAL A 212 27.37 5.33 -9.97
N GLN A 213 27.89 6.49 -9.57
CA GLN A 213 27.65 7.01 -8.22
C GLN A 213 26.35 7.80 -8.15
N ILE A 214 25.47 7.42 -7.22
CA ILE A 214 24.29 8.17 -6.83
C ILE A 214 24.55 8.76 -5.45
N GLU A 215 24.70 10.07 -5.40
CA GLU A 215 24.94 10.80 -4.16
C GLU A 215 23.64 10.92 -3.35
N ILE A 216 23.75 10.72 -2.05
CA ILE A 216 22.67 10.90 -1.10
C ILE A 216 22.86 12.22 -0.38
N SER A 217 21.82 13.05 -0.45
CA SER A 217 21.82 14.33 0.27
C SER A 217 21.93 14.12 1.77
N ASP A 218 22.74 14.96 2.40
CA ASP A 218 22.81 15.11 3.84
C ASP A 218 21.38 15.31 4.43
N PRO A 219 20.98 14.57 5.48
CA PRO A 219 19.67 14.72 6.11
C PRO A 219 19.35 16.13 6.61
N ASP A 220 20.33 16.85 7.14
CA ASP A 220 20.18 18.17 7.74
C ASP A 220 20.08 19.27 6.68
N TYR A 221 20.74 19.05 5.54
CA TYR A 221 20.77 19.99 4.40
C TYR A 221 19.99 19.47 3.18
N ASN A 222 19.04 18.56 3.39
CA ASN A 222 18.30 17.92 2.31
C ASN A 222 17.37 18.91 1.60
N ILE A 223 17.68 19.22 0.34
CA ILE A 223 16.83 20.07 -0.51
C ILE A 223 15.78 19.27 -1.30
N LEU A 224 15.88 17.94 -1.30
CA LEU A 224 15.01 17.03 -2.06
C LEU A 224 13.79 16.58 -1.25
N ILE A 225 13.92 16.56 0.08
CA ILE A 225 12.84 16.26 1.02
C ILE A 225 12.67 17.46 1.94
N PRO A 226 11.45 18.00 2.11
CA PRO A 226 11.21 19.04 3.09
C PRO A 226 11.66 18.60 4.49
N ASN A 227 12.56 19.36 5.13
CA ASN A 227 13.02 19.05 6.49
C ASN A 227 11.93 19.41 7.53
N THR A 228 10.92 18.53 7.65
CA THR A 228 9.84 18.66 8.64
C THR A 228 10.26 18.29 10.06
N HIS A 229 11.49 17.84 10.27
CA HIS A 229 12.04 17.51 11.58
C HIS A 229 12.68 18.74 12.23
N GLY A 230 13.58 19.41 11.50
CA GLY A 230 14.29 20.60 11.96
C GLY A 230 13.52 21.91 11.77
N CYS A 231 12.64 22.01 10.77
CA CYS A 231 11.87 23.23 10.52
C CYS A 231 10.45 23.14 11.11
N GLN A 232 10.22 23.83 12.22
CA GLN A 232 8.90 23.88 12.89
C GLN A 232 7.78 24.42 11.98
N VAL A 233 8.10 25.35 11.08
CA VAL A 233 7.12 25.89 10.13
C VAL A 233 6.70 24.82 9.12
N LEU A 234 7.67 24.12 8.50
CA LEU A 234 7.38 23.03 7.58
C LEU A 234 6.69 21.86 8.31
N LYS A 235 7.06 21.57 9.55
CA LYS A 235 6.40 20.56 10.38
C LYS A 235 4.91 20.88 10.56
N LYS A 236 4.59 22.12 10.97
CA LYS A 236 3.20 22.57 11.15
C LYS A 236 2.45 22.60 9.83
N ASN A 237 3.05 23.11 8.75
CA ASN A 237 2.40 23.16 7.44
C ASN A 237 2.14 21.75 6.89
N ASN A 238 3.10 20.84 7.01
CA ASN A 238 2.93 19.46 6.56
C ASN A 238 1.89 18.73 7.42
N HIS A 239 1.92 18.93 8.75
CA HIS A 239 0.88 18.40 9.64
C HIS A 239 -0.51 18.95 9.27
N SER A 240 -0.65 20.26 9.07
CA SER A 240 -1.92 20.87 8.65
C SER A 240 -2.37 20.38 7.28
N ALA A 241 -1.47 20.21 6.32
CA ALA A 241 -1.79 19.64 5.02
C ALA A 241 -2.21 18.16 5.10
N MET A 242 -1.63 17.41 6.06
CA MET A 242 -2.00 16.01 6.32
C MET A 242 -3.33 15.88 7.06
N VAL A 243 -3.61 16.75 8.02
CA VAL A 243 -4.83 16.68 8.83
C VAL A 243 -6.01 17.36 8.12
N HIS A 244 -5.73 18.41 7.34
CA HIS A 244 -6.72 19.20 6.62
C HIS A 244 -6.34 19.39 5.14
N PRO A 245 -6.26 18.30 4.36
CA PRO A 245 -5.93 18.37 2.94
C PRO A 245 -6.96 19.19 2.14
N ASP A 246 -8.18 19.36 2.67
CA ASP A 246 -9.26 20.15 2.07
C ASP A 246 -8.92 21.64 1.89
N PHE A 247 -7.90 22.16 2.58
CA PHE A 247 -7.41 23.52 2.36
C PHE A 247 -6.51 23.65 1.12
N LEU A 248 -6.07 22.54 0.53
CA LEU A 248 -5.32 22.54 -0.71
C LEU A 248 -6.29 22.69 -1.89
N PRO A 249 -6.12 23.70 -2.77
CA PRO A 249 -7.01 23.91 -3.91
C PRO A 249 -7.16 22.65 -4.78
N GLY A 250 -8.40 22.24 -5.07
CA GLY A 250 -8.73 21.08 -5.90
C GLY A 250 -8.70 19.72 -5.19
N PHE A 251 -8.13 19.64 -3.97
CA PHE A 251 -8.10 18.37 -3.23
C PHE A 251 -9.45 18.02 -2.61
N LYS A 252 -10.15 19.00 -2.05
CA LYS A 252 -11.46 18.77 -1.39
C LYS A 252 -12.49 18.23 -2.36
N GLU A 253 -12.59 18.81 -3.55
CA GLU A 253 -13.57 18.43 -4.56
C GLU A 253 -13.32 17.01 -5.05
N GLN A 254 -12.07 16.69 -5.39
CA GLN A 254 -11.66 15.34 -5.80
C GLN A 254 -11.88 14.31 -4.68
N ARG A 255 -11.60 14.70 -3.43
CA ARG A 255 -11.84 13.88 -2.25
C ARG A 255 -13.32 13.49 -2.13
N LEU A 256 -14.20 14.48 -2.16
CA LEU A 256 -15.65 14.29 -2.00
C LEU A 256 -16.24 13.45 -3.13
N GLU A 257 -15.74 13.61 -4.36
CA GLU A 257 -16.18 12.79 -5.51
C GLU A 257 -15.85 11.30 -5.30
N VAL A 258 -14.62 11.00 -4.88
CA VAL A 258 -14.19 9.62 -4.60
C VAL A 258 -14.95 9.04 -3.39
N GLU A 259 -15.15 9.83 -2.34
CA GLU A 259 -15.93 9.45 -1.15
C GLU A 259 -17.36 9.07 -1.52
N ALA A 260 -18.05 9.92 -2.27
CA ALA A 260 -19.42 9.68 -2.70
C ALA A 260 -19.52 8.39 -3.53
N TYR A 261 -18.57 8.14 -4.42
CA TYR A 261 -18.53 6.92 -5.23
C TYR A 261 -18.36 5.66 -4.36
N ILE A 262 -17.42 5.67 -3.41
CA ILE A 262 -17.16 4.54 -2.51
C ILE A 262 -18.39 4.24 -1.65
N LEU A 263 -18.96 5.28 -1.01
CA LEU A 263 -20.14 5.14 -0.16
C LEU A 263 -21.34 4.61 -0.94
N LYS A 264 -21.56 5.11 -2.15
CA LYS A 264 -22.63 4.62 -3.04
C LYS A 264 -22.44 3.14 -3.39
N SER A 265 -21.23 2.74 -3.77
CA SER A 265 -20.93 1.34 -4.10
C SER A 265 -21.13 0.41 -2.90
N ARG A 266 -20.72 0.84 -1.70
CA ARG A 266 -20.90 0.07 -0.46
C ARG A 266 -22.38 -0.06 -0.09
N GLN A 267 -23.14 1.03 -0.20
CA GLN A 267 -24.56 1.05 0.11
C GLN A 267 -25.35 0.09 -0.80
N GLN A 268 -25.07 0.10 -2.11
CA GLN A 268 -25.68 -0.82 -3.07
C GLN A 268 -25.40 -2.30 -2.73
N ALA A 269 -24.18 -2.61 -2.29
CA ALA A 269 -23.83 -3.96 -1.87
C ALA A 269 -24.58 -4.38 -0.58
N LEU A 270 -24.71 -3.49 0.40
CA LEU A 270 -25.47 -3.73 1.63
C LEU A 270 -26.98 -3.92 1.37
N GLU A 271 -27.56 -3.15 0.45
CA GLU A 271 -28.97 -3.31 0.04
C GLU A 271 -29.22 -4.68 -0.59
N MET A 272 -28.29 -5.16 -1.43
CA MET A 272 -28.37 -6.51 -2.00
C MET A 272 -28.35 -7.59 -0.91
N VAL A 273 -27.44 -7.48 0.06
CA VAL A 273 -27.37 -8.42 1.20
C VAL A 273 -28.65 -8.36 2.04
N THR A 274 -29.18 -7.15 2.28
CA THR A 274 -30.43 -6.94 3.04
C THR A 274 -31.63 -7.60 2.37
N HIS A 275 -31.74 -7.45 1.05
CA HIS A 275 -32.79 -8.10 0.26
C HIS A 275 -32.71 -9.63 0.33
N ILE A 276 -31.50 -10.19 0.19
CA ILE A 276 -31.29 -11.64 0.31
C ILE A 276 -31.60 -12.13 1.73
N GLN A 277 -31.19 -11.37 2.76
CA GLN A 277 -31.48 -11.70 4.16
C GLN A 277 -33.00 -11.76 4.42
N SER A 278 -33.79 -10.82 3.91
CA SER A 278 -35.25 -10.83 4.05
C SER A 278 -35.89 -12.09 3.43
N LYS A 279 -35.43 -12.49 2.23
CA LYS A 279 -35.87 -13.75 1.60
C LYS A 279 -35.49 -14.96 2.44
N LEU A 280 -34.27 -14.96 2.99
CA LEU A 280 -33.77 -16.03 3.84
C LEU A 280 -34.60 -16.14 5.12
N ASP A 281 -34.91 -15.03 5.80
CA ASP A 281 -35.70 -15.01 7.02
C ASP A 281 -37.13 -15.55 6.76
N SER A 282 -37.74 -15.14 5.64
CA SER A 282 -39.04 -15.67 5.20
C SER A 282 -38.98 -17.18 4.93
N ALA A 283 -37.92 -17.65 4.25
CA ALA A 283 -37.72 -19.08 3.98
C ALA A 283 -37.51 -19.87 5.28
N LEU A 284 -36.76 -19.33 6.25
CA LEU A 284 -36.49 -19.97 7.54
C LEU A 284 -37.76 -20.07 8.40
N GLN A 285 -38.64 -19.06 8.39
CA GLN A 285 -39.93 -19.06 9.11
C GLN A 285 -40.95 -20.06 8.55
N SER A 286 -40.85 -20.43 7.27
CA SER A 286 -41.75 -21.40 6.61
C SER A 286 -41.47 -22.87 6.97
N GLU A 287 -41.20 -23.15 8.26
CA GLU A 287 -40.65 -24.42 8.78
C GLU A 287 -41.40 -25.69 8.37
N ARG A 288 -42.70 -25.60 8.07
CA ARG A 288 -43.58 -26.74 7.74
C ARG A 288 -43.19 -27.56 6.50
N THR A 289 -42.12 -27.18 5.79
CA THR A 289 -41.68 -27.84 4.54
C THR A 289 -40.15 -28.02 4.40
N ARG A 290 -39.38 -27.74 5.46
CA ARG A 290 -37.91 -27.84 5.42
C ARG A 290 -37.47 -29.26 5.78
N THR A 291 -37.02 -30.02 4.79
CA THR A 291 -36.45 -31.36 4.98
C THR A 291 -34.97 -31.35 4.58
N PRO A 292 -34.04 -31.10 5.53
CA PRO A 292 -32.62 -31.14 5.25
C PRO A 292 -32.20 -32.52 4.74
N ARG A 293 -31.32 -32.53 3.73
CA ARG A 293 -30.78 -33.75 3.13
C ARG A 293 -29.31 -33.89 3.47
N LEU A 294 -28.87 -35.12 3.67
CA LEU A 294 -27.44 -35.41 3.82
C LEU A 294 -26.80 -35.35 2.44
N GLU A 295 -25.89 -34.38 2.25
CA GLU A 295 -25.15 -34.18 1.00
C GLU A 295 -23.66 -33.97 1.31
N LEU A 296 -22.83 -33.94 0.28
CA LEU A 296 -21.41 -33.59 0.42
C LEU A 296 -21.21 -32.11 0.09
N ASN A 297 -20.51 -31.40 0.95
CA ASN A 297 -20.13 -30.01 0.71
C ASN A 297 -18.96 -29.93 -0.30
N LYS A 298 -18.51 -28.70 -0.61
CA LYS A 298 -17.39 -28.45 -1.53
C LYS A 298 -16.03 -29.01 -1.06
N HIS A 299 -15.92 -29.40 0.21
CA HIS A 299 -14.75 -30.07 0.80
C HIS A 299 -14.89 -31.59 0.84
N ARG A 300 -15.92 -32.15 0.18
CA ARG A 300 -16.26 -33.58 0.18
C ARG A 300 -16.58 -34.12 1.58
N GLN A 301 -17.16 -33.29 2.44
CA GLN A 301 -17.55 -33.66 3.79
C GLN A 301 -19.08 -33.72 3.90
N PRO A 302 -19.66 -34.68 4.66
CA PRO A 302 -21.09 -34.77 4.85
C PRO A 302 -21.62 -33.58 5.65
N TYR A 303 -22.74 -33.01 5.21
CA TYR A 303 -23.46 -31.96 5.89
C TYR A 303 -24.97 -32.03 5.62
N LEU A 304 -25.76 -31.41 6.49
CA LEU A 304 -27.21 -31.28 6.35
C LEU A 304 -27.52 -30.05 5.51
N ARG A 305 -27.85 -30.27 4.24
CA ARG A 305 -28.22 -29.23 3.29
C ARG A 305 -29.72 -28.99 3.32
N ASP A 306 -30.12 -27.75 3.55
CA ASP A 306 -31.51 -27.32 3.36
C ASP A 306 -31.74 -26.89 1.90
N PRO A 307 -32.56 -27.59 1.10
CA PRO A 307 -32.73 -27.27 -0.31
C PRO A 307 -33.26 -25.85 -0.59
N ARG A 308 -33.96 -25.24 0.37
CA ARG A 308 -34.55 -23.89 0.21
C ARG A 308 -33.66 -22.81 0.79
N ALA A 309 -33.11 -23.02 1.98
CA ALA A 309 -32.29 -22.01 2.65
C ALA A 309 -30.85 -21.98 2.11
N GLN A 310 -30.28 -23.13 1.75
CA GLN A 310 -28.87 -23.20 1.32
C GLN A 310 -28.56 -22.31 0.10
N PRO A 311 -29.36 -22.31 -0.99
CA PRO A 311 -29.10 -21.41 -2.12
C PRO A 311 -29.08 -19.93 -1.72
N LEU A 312 -29.93 -19.52 -0.77
CA LEU A 312 -29.99 -18.16 -0.25
C LEU A 312 -28.78 -17.83 0.63
N PHE A 313 -28.31 -18.78 1.45
CA PHE A 313 -27.05 -18.62 2.19
C PHE A 313 -25.85 -18.44 1.25
N GLU A 314 -25.77 -19.23 0.18
CA GLU A 314 -24.71 -19.13 -0.83
C GLU A 314 -24.80 -17.81 -1.62
N GLU A 315 -26.02 -17.36 -1.98
CA GLU A 315 -26.26 -16.07 -2.63
C GLU A 315 -25.85 -14.91 -1.71
N ARG A 316 -26.19 -14.98 -0.43
CA ARG A 316 -25.79 -14.01 0.59
C ARG A 316 -24.28 -13.97 0.74
N GLY A 317 -23.61 -15.13 0.79
CA GLY A 317 -22.15 -15.23 0.84
C GLY A 317 -21.48 -14.54 -0.37
N ARG A 318 -21.99 -14.79 -1.58
CA ARG A 318 -21.50 -14.11 -2.80
C ARG A 318 -21.72 -12.60 -2.76
N ALA A 319 -22.85 -12.12 -2.25
CA ALA A 319 -23.13 -10.70 -2.12
C ALA A 319 -22.23 -10.05 -1.05
N ILE A 320 -22.05 -10.71 0.11
CA ILE A 320 -21.17 -10.28 1.20
C ILE A 320 -19.71 -10.22 0.74
N ALA A 321 -19.26 -11.12 -0.12
CA ALA A 321 -17.89 -11.12 -0.65
C ALA A 321 -17.53 -9.82 -1.41
N ASN A 322 -18.53 -9.03 -1.84
CA ASN A 322 -18.34 -7.71 -2.44
C ASN A 322 -18.31 -6.56 -1.41
N ILE A 323 -18.41 -6.89 -0.11
CA ILE A 323 -18.37 -5.94 1.00
C ILE A 323 -17.10 -6.16 1.82
N ASP A 324 -16.24 -5.16 1.78
CA ASP A 324 -14.91 -5.24 2.36
C ASP A 324 -14.92 -5.43 3.87
N ARG A 325 -14.13 -6.41 4.33
CA ARG A 325 -13.93 -6.73 5.75
C ARG A 325 -15.24 -6.97 6.49
N PHE A 326 -16.29 -7.40 5.79
CA PHE A 326 -17.63 -7.54 6.37
C PHE A 326 -17.60 -8.46 7.58
N TRP A 327 -17.05 -9.67 7.46
CA TRP A 327 -17.00 -10.62 8.57
C TRP A 327 -16.12 -10.14 9.73
N ALA A 328 -14.96 -9.54 9.46
CA ALA A 328 -14.13 -8.95 10.52
C ALA A 328 -14.90 -7.90 11.33
N ASN A 329 -15.65 -7.04 10.64
CA ASN A 329 -16.47 -6.01 11.26
C ASN A 329 -17.64 -6.56 12.07
N VAL A 330 -18.32 -7.60 11.56
CA VAL A 330 -19.42 -8.28 12.25
C VAL A 330 -18.90 -8.98 13.51
N LEU A 331 -17.80 -9.73 13.40
CA LEU A 331 -17.19 -10.45 14.53
C LEU A 331 -16.72 -9.47 15.63
N ASN A 332 -16.08 -8.35 15.26
CA ASN A 332 -15.61 -7.33 16.21
C ASN A 332 -16.73 -6.51 16.89
N ARG A 333 -17.97 -6.66 16.44
CA ARG A 333 -19.16 -5.97 17.00
C ARG A 333 -20.10 -6.88 17.76
N ASP A 334 -19.93 -8.20 17.64
CA ASP A 334 -20.67 -9.16 18.45
C ASP A 334 -20.28 -9.02 19.94
N PRO A 335 -21.25 -8.97 20.88
CA PRO A 335 -20.98 -8.75 22.29
C PRO A 335 -20.01 -9.76 22.93
N THR A 336 -20.01 -11.02 22.46
CA THR A 336 -19.14 -12.08 23.00
C THR A 336 -17.78 -12.02 22.34
N LEU A 337 -17.75 -11.96 21.01
CA LEU A 337 -16.51 -12.04 20.25
C LEU A 337 -15.66 -10.78 20.35
N ARG A 338 -16.27 -9.59 20.48
CA ARG A 338 -15.51 -8.33 20.66
C ARG A 338 -14.63 -8.33 21.91
N ASP A 339 -14.99 -9.12 22.92
CA ASP A 339 -14.22 -9.23 24.16
C ASP A 339 -13.08 -10.26 24.06
N ILE A 340 -13.18 -11.17 23.09
CA ILE A 340 -12.18 -12.22 22.81
C ILE A 340 -11.17 -11.77 21.75
N ILE A 341 -11.62 -11.03 20.74
CA ILE A 341 -10.78 -10.60 19.61
C ILE A 341 -9.84 -9.49 20.05
N THR A 342 -8.53 -9.71 19.84
CA THR A 342 -7.48 -8.73 20.13
C THR A 342 -7.15 -7.87 18.90
N GLU A 343 -6.42 -6.77 19.09
CA GLU A 343 -5.96 -5.92 17.97
C GLU A 343 -5.06 -6.67 16.97
N PRO A 344 -4.09 -7.52 17.39
CA PRO A 344 -3.36 -8.37 16.45
C PRO A 344 -4.24 -9.36 15.66
N ASP A 345 -5.29 -9.91 16.27
CA ASP A 345 -6.22 -10.81 15.59
C ASP A 345 -6.96 -10.08 14.46
N MET A 346 -7.37 -8.84 14.70
CA MET A 346 -8.03 -8.01 13.68
C MET A 346 -7.18 -7.89 12.43
N HIS A 347 -5.86 -7.72 12.55
CA HIS A 347 -4.98 -7.63 11.39
C HIS A 347 -4.98 -8.89 10.51
N ALA A 348 -5.28 -10.07 11.06
CA ALA A 348 -5.47 -11.29 10.27
C ALA A 348 -6.93 -11.46 9.81
N LEU A 349 -7.90 -11.14 10.68
CA LEU A 349 -9.33 -11.26 10.39
C LEU A 349 -9.80 -10.34 9.25
N VAL A 350 -9.15 -9.20 8.99
CA VAL A 350 -9.47 -8.36 7.83
C VAL A 350 -9.32 -9.07 6.47
N TYR A 351 -8.61 -10.20 6.42
CA TYR A 351 -8.49 -11.05 5.23
C TYR A 351 -9.57 -12.13 5.13
N LEU A 352 -10.49 -12.21 6.10
CA LEU A 352 -11.62 -13.14 6.09
C LEU A 352 -12.64 -12.71 5.04
N ARG A 353 -12.64 -13.43 3.92
CA ARG A 353 -13.50 -13.18 2.77
C ARG A 353 -14.90 -13.75 2.98
N ASP A 354 -14.98 -14.96 3.53
CA ASP A 354 -16.23 -15.68 3.67
C ASP A 354 -16.24 -16.55 4.93
N LEU A 355 -17.44 -16.75 5.47
CA LEU A 355 -17.70 -17.53 6.66
C LEU A 355 -18.85 -18.49 6.31
N GLU A 356 -18.78 -19.76 6.65
CA GLU A 356 -19.89 -20.68 6.44
C GLU A 356 -20.09 -21.54 7.69
N VAL A 357 -21.34 -21.75 8.08
CA VAL A 357 -21.70 -22.64 9.18
C VAL A 357 -22.56 -23.78 8.63
N GLU A 358 -22.10 -25.00 8.88
CA GLU A 358 -22.78 -26.23 8.50
C GLU A 358 -23.13 -27.04 9.75
N LYS A 359 -24.24 -27.77 9.69
CA LYS A 359 -24.54 -28.85 10.62
C LYS A 359 -24.29 -30.17 9.93
N PHE A 360 -23.86 -31.19 10.65
CA PHE A 360 -23.72 -32.54 10.11
C PHE A 360 -24.32 -33.56 11.08
N LYS A 361 -24.84 -34.64 10.50
CA LYS A 361 -25.36 -35.78 11.25
C LYS A 361 -24.88 -37.06 10.58
N GLY A 362 -24.08 -37.84 11.30
CA GLY A 362 -23.62 -39.16 10.90
C GLY A 362 -24.06 -40.23 11.89
N THR A 363 -23.70 -41.47 11.60
CA THR A 363 -24.01 -42.63 12.46
C THR A 363 -23.31 -42.55 13.82
N LEU A 364 -22.05 -42.08 13.84
CA LEU A 364 -21.18 -42.06 15.02
C LEU A 364 -20.96 -40.66 15.61
N THR A 365 -21.14 -39.62 14.80
CA THR A 365 -20.83 -38.23 15.18
C THR A 365 -21.87 -37.28 14.61
N GLU A 366 -22.30 -36.31 15.42
CA GLU A 366 -23.11 -35.19 14.97
C GLU A 366 -22.58 -33.89 15.58
N GLY A 367 -22.84 -32.77 14.94
CA GLY A 367 -22.33 -31.49 15.40
C GLY A 367 -22.43 -30.39 14.34
N TYR A 368 -21.55 -29.41 14.48
CA TYR A 368 -21.45 -28.29 13.55
C TYR A 368 -20.01 -28.05 13.12
N ARG A 369 -19.88 -27.40 11.97
CA ARG A 369 -18.61 -27.04 11.36
C ARG A 369 -18.65 -25.58 10.94
N ILE A 370 -17.60 -24.85 11.26
CA ILE A 370 -17.44 -23.46 10.89
C ILE A 370 -16.23 -23.36 9.95
N HIS A 371 -16.47 -22.87 8.75
CA HIS A 371 -15.46 -22.64 7.73
C HIS A 371 -15.14 -21.16 7.62
N PHE A 372 -13.86 -20.83 7.69
CA PHE A 372 -13.34 -19.49 7.46
C PHE A 372 -12.52 -19.50 6.18
N TYR A 373 -12.88 -18.67 5.21
CA TYR A 373 -12.16 -18.56 3.94
C TYR A 373 -11.39 -17.25 3.91
N PHE A 374 -10.07 -17.35 3.81
CA PHE A 374 -9.16 -16.22 3.80
C PHE A 374 -8.60 -15.97 2.41
N ASP A 375 -8.43 -14.70 2.09
CA ASP A 375 -7.57 -14.28 0.99
C ASP A 375 -6.08 -14.48 1.36
N LYS A 376 -5.18 -14.34 0.38
CA LYS A 376 -3.73 -14.33 0.64
C LYS A 376 -3.41 -13.25 1.67
N ASN A 377 -2.80 -13.65 2.78
CA ASN A 377 -2.51 -12.75 3.90
C ASN A 377 -1.07 -12.92 4.40
N PRO A 378 -0.51 -11.95 5.16
CA PRO A 378 0.87 -12.00 5.62
C PRO A 378 1.08 -12.85 6.89
N TYR A 379 0.05 -13.48 7.45
CA TYR A 379 0.11 -14.17 8.75
C TYR A 379 0.29 -15.68 8.61
N PHE A 380 -0.48 -16.32 7.74
CA PHE A 380 -0.44 -17.77 7.52
C PHE A 380 -0.61 -18.11 6.03
N HIS A 381 -0.27 -19.35 5.67
CA HIS A 381 -0.37 -19.83 4.29
C HIS A 381 -1.78 -20.33 3.93
N ASP A 382 -2.58 -20.70 4.92
CA ASP A 382 -3.90 -21.29 4.73
C ASP A 382 -4.89 -20.30 4.12
N ARG A 383 -5.68 -20.78 3.15
CA ARG A 383 -6.83 -20.04 2.59
C ARG A 383 -8.17 -20.51 3.14
N HIS A 384 -8.16 -21.60 3.91
CA HIS A 384 -9.34 -22.20 4.51
C HIS A 384 -8.99 -22.77 5.88
N LEU A 385 -9.63 -22.24 6.91
CA LEU A 385 -9.58 -22.79 8.27
C LEU A 385 -10.94 -23.38 8.61
N CYS A 386 -10.94 -24.50 9.32
CA CYS A 386 -12.14 -25.23 9.66
C CYS A 386 -12.09 -25.65 11.13
N LYS A 387 -13.19 -25.43 11.87
CA LYS A 387 -13.39 -25.94 13.23
C LYS A 387 -14.67 -26.77 13.24
N GLU A 388 -14.55 -28.01 13.70
CA GLU A 388 -15.63 -28.97 13.89
C GLU A 388 -15.82 -29.21 15.38
N VAL A 389 -17.05 -29.10 15.87
CA VAL A 389 -17.40 -29.34 17.28
C VAL A 389 -18.50 -30.40 17.32
N PHE A 390 -18.28 -31.46 18.10
CA PHE A 390 -19.15 -32.62 18.12
C PHE A 390 -20.15 -32.56 19.29
N THR A 391 -21.44 -32.45 18.98
CA THR A 391 -22.53 -32.44 19.99
C THR A 391 -22.95 -33.84 20.43
N ARG A 392 -22.66 -34.86 19.62
CA ARG A 392 -22.78 -36.27 19.99
C ARG A 392 -21.60 -37.03 19.42
N VAL A 393 -20.95 -37.81 20.27
CA VAL A 393 -19.76 -38.59 19.93
C VAL A 393 -19.85 -39.98 20.53
N SER A 394 -19.32 -40.99 19.84
CA SER A 394 -18.96 -42.27 20.47
C SER A 394 -17.89 -42.03 21.54
N SER A 395 -17.88 -42.82 22.62
CA SER A 395 -17.05 -42.64 23.84
C SER A 395 -15.54 -42.47 23.63
N THR A 396 -15.02 -42.68 22.42
CA THR A 396 -13.60 -42.62 22.06
C THR A 396 -13.20 -41.45 21.15
N ALA A 397 -14.14 -40.61 20.72
CA ALA A 397 -13.87 -39.53 19.76
C ALA A 397 -13.57 -38.18 20.46
N PRO A 398 -12.68 -37.34 19.90
CA PRO A 398 -12.33 -36.05 20.49
C PRO A 398 -13.52 -35.07 20.47
N PRO A 399 -13.57 -34.08 21.40
CA PRO A 399 -14.69 -33.13 21.49
C PRO A 399 -14.77 -32.14 20.31
N SER A 400 -13.64 -31.88 19.67
CA SER A 400 -13.54 -31.03 18.47
C SER A 400 -12.40 -31.47 17.55
N ARG A 401 -12.46 -31.06 16.27
CA ARG A 401 -11.38 -31.18 15.30
C ARG A 401 -11.16 -29.84 14.60
N GLN A 402 -9.93 -29.52 14.21
CA GLN A 402 -9.65 -28.28 13.51
C GLN A 402 -8.46 -28.31 12.57
N THR A 403 -8.43 -27.37 11.65
CA THR A 403 -7.25 -27.06 10.83
C THR A 403 -6.12 -26.55 11.72
N ARG A 404 -4.92 -27.12 11.58
CA ARG A 404 -3.69 -26.55 12.15
C ARG A 404 -3.24 -25.37 11.29
N ILE A 405 -3.10 -24.20 11.90
CA ILE A 405 -2.72 -22.98 11.19
C ILE A 405 -1.22 -23.01 10.86
N ASN A 406 -0.89 -22.85 9.58
CA ASN A 406 0.45 -22.80 9.03
C ASN A 406 0.97 -21.35 9.01
N TRP A 407 1.43 -20.88 10.17
CA TRP A 407 1.96 -19.52 10.34
C TRP A 407 3.20 -19.27 9.48
N LYS A 408 3.31 -18.05 8.96
CA LYS A 408 4.51 -17.56 8.29
C LYS A 408 5.60 -17.23 9.33
N PRO A 409 6.90 -17.28 8.94
CA PRO A 409 8.00 -17.01 9.86
C PRO A 409 7.85 -15.67 10.60
N GLY A 410 7.87 -15.70 11.94
CA GLY A 410 7.75 -14.51 12.80
C GLY A 410 6.38 -13.83 12.80
N ARG A 411 5.33 -14.50 12.32
CA ARG A 411 3.97 -13.94 12.18
C ARG A 411 2.90 -14.66 13.01
N SER A 412 3.30 -15.55 13.91
CA SER A 412 2.38 -16.20 14.83
C SER A 412 1.74 -15.16 15.75
N LEU A 413 0.43 -15.29 15.95
CA LEU A 413 -0.34 -14.45 16.88
C LEU A 413 -0.39 -15.02 18.30
N PHE A 414 0.28 -16.16 18.53
CA PHE A 414 0.48 -16.68 19.88
C PHE A 414 1.61 -15.89 20.56
N PRO A 415 1.55 -15.68 21.89
CA PRO A 415 2.68 -15.18 22.64
C PRO A 415 3.88 -16.08 22.34
N VAL A 416 4.97 -15.50 21.83
CA VAL A 416 6.24 -16.21 21.72
C VAL A 416 6.68 -16.46 23.16
N ASP A 417 6.77 -17.73 23.56
CA ASP A 417 7.49 -18.08 24.79
C ASP A 417 8.93 -17.56 24.61
N LEU A 418 9.23 -16.40 25.20
CA LEU A 418 10.59 -15.92 25.37
C LEU A 418 11.29 -16.84 26.38
N LYS A 419 11.66 -18.04 25.94
CA LYS A 419 12.78 -18.77 26.56
C LYS A 419 14.04 -18.34 25.82
N ASP A 420 14.49 -17.13 26.16
CA ASP A 420 15.86 -16.74 25.90
C ASP A 420 16.68 -17.20 27.12
N ASP A 421 17.49 -18.25 26.93
CA ASP A 421 18.40 -18.82 27.93
C ASP A 421 19.60 -17.86 28.17
N SER A 422 19.33 -16.65 28.66
CA SER A 422 20.35 -15.75 29.18
C SER A 422 20.18 -15.60 30.69
N PRO A 423 21.16 -16.03 31.51
CA PRO A 423 21.10 -15.85 32.94
C PRO A 423 21.69 -14.48 33.25
N GLU A 424 20.88 -13.42 33.37
CA GLU A 424 21.27 -12.31 34.24
C GLU A 424 20.12 -11.34 34.61
N LYS A 425 19.96 -11.23 35.94
CA LYS A 425 19.37 -10.13 36.72
C LYS A 425 17.85 -10.04 36.79
N ALA A 426 17.36 -10.72 37.83
CA ALA A 426 16.17 -10.35 38.57
C ALA A 426 16.23 -8.87 39.01
N ASP A 427 15.15 -8.13 38.76
CA ASP A 427 14.32 -7.47 39.80
C ASP A 427 13.51 -6.32 39.18
N VAL A 428 12.27 -6.58 38.71
CA VAL A 428 11.18 -5.59 38.71
C VAL A 428 9.85 -6.34 38.80
N LYS A 429 9.20 -6.26 39.97
CA LYS A 429 7.77 -6.60 40.15
C LYS A 429 6.90 -5.61 39.36
N ASN A 430 6.56 -5.93 38.13
CA ASN A 430 5.36 -5.39 37.49
C ASN A 430 4.34 -6.53 37.36
N LYS A 431 3.20 -6.38 38.05
CA LYS A 431 1.98 -7.15 37.78
C LYS A 431 1.47 -6.70 36.41
N THR A 432 2.07 -7.21 35.35
CA THR A 432 1.50 -7.13 34.01
C THR A 432 0.39 -8.17 33.98
N GLU A 433 -0.86 -7.74 33.77
CA GLU A 433 -1.94 -8.68 33.48
C GLU A 433 -1.50 -9.62 32.34
N PRO A 434 -1.83 -10.92 32.40
CA PRO A 434 -1.50 -11.84 31.32
C PRO A 434 -2.08 -11.29 30.02
N ALA A 435 -1.26 -11.18 28.97
CA ALA A 435 -1.68 -10.70 27.68
C ALA A 435 -2.96 -11.45 27.23
N PRO A 436 -3.98 -10.75 26.69
CA PRO A 436 -5.23 -11.38 26.30
C PRO A 436 -4.95 -12.50 25.28
N ARG A 437 -5.62 -13.64 25.48
CA ARG A 437 -5.49 -14.80 24.57
C ARG A 437 -6.03 -14.41 23.19
N SER A 438 -5.25 -14.71 22.15
CA SER A 438 -5.66 -14.52 20.74
C SER A 438 -6.92 -15.31 20.41
N PHE A 439 -7.81 -14.76 19.58
CA PHE A 439 -8.94 -15.45 18.98
C PHE A 439 -8.53 -16.77 18.30
N PHE A 440 -7.37 -16.80 17.64
CA PHE A 440 -6.88 -17.99 16.94
C PHE A 440 -6.46 -19.14 17.88
N GLN A 441 -6.38 -18.90 19.19
CA GLN A 441 -6.21 -19.97 20.20
C GLN A 441 -7.36 -20.97 20.17
N TRP A 442 -8.55 -20.57 19.72
CA TRP A 442 -9.69 -21.46 19.51
C TRP A 442 -9.43 -22.57 18.47
N PHE A 443 -8.42 -22.41 17.60
CA PHE A 443 -7.93 -23.46 16.70
C PHE A 443 -6.84 -24.37 17.32
N VAL A 444 -6.48 -24.15 18.58
CA VAL A 444 -5.52 -24.99 19.31
C VAL A 444 -6.23 -25.76 20.40
N ASP A 445 -7.06 -25.06 21.18
CA ASP A 445 -7.72 -25.63 22.35
C ASP A 445 -8.80 -26.66 21.96
N PRO A 446 -8.90 -27.80 22.68
CA PRO A 446 -10.07 -28.67 22.59
C PRO A 446 -11.33 -27.91 22.97
N THR A 447 -12.39 -28.07 22.18
CA THR A 447 -13.61 -27.29 22.34
C THR A 447 -14.79 -28.21 22.61
N PHE A 448 -15.50 -27.96 23.71
CA PHE A 448 -16.67 -28.73 24.12
C PHE A 448 -17.95 -27.95 23.76
N PRO A 449 -19.00 -28.61 23.25
CA PRO A 449 -20.25 -27.93 22.89
C PRO A 449 -20.87 -27.11 24.01
N GLU A 450 -20.76 -27.54 25.28
CA GLU A 450 -21.32 -26.81 26.42
C GLU A 450 -20.48 -25.58 26.82
N SER A 451 -19.24 -25.47 26.33
CA SER A 451 -18.27 -24.45 26.70
C SER A 451 -17.56 -23.88 25.47
N ASP A 452 -18.35 -23.53 24.45
CA ASP A 452 -17.84 -22.89 23.23
C ASP A 452 -18.50 -21.51 23.00
N PRO A 453 -18.06 -20.45 23.71
CA PRO A 453 -18.61 -19.11 23.51
C PRO A 453 -18.39 -18.60 22.08
N VAL A 454 -17.26 -18.97 21.44
CA VAL A 454 -16.93 -18.55 20.07
C VAL A 454 -17.83 -19.24 19.05
N GLY A 455 -17.92 -20.57 19.10
CA GLY A 455 -18.78 -21.35 18.20
C GLY A 455 -20.26 -21.05 18.40
N THR A 456 -20.71 -20.86 19.64
CA THR A 456 -22.11 -20.46 19.93
C THR A 456 -22.43 -19.08 19.38
N ALA A 457 -21.56 -18.08 19.57
CA ALA A 457 -21.77 -16.74 19.00
C ALA A 457 -21.83 -16.78 17.46
N ILE A 458 -20.91 -17.53 16.83
CA ILE A 458 -20.84 -17.65 15.37
C ILE A 458 -22.06 -18.39 14.81
N THR A 459 -22.41 -19.56 15.35
CA THR A 459 -23.51 -20.40 14.83
C THR A 459 -24.91 -19.88 15.19
N GLY A 460 -25.01 -19.08 16.26
CA GLY A 460 -26.22 -18.43 16.73
C GLY A 460 -26.53 -17.16 15.95
N GLU A 461 -25.98 -16.04 16.41
CA GLU A 461 -26.39 -14.70 15.96
C GLU A 461 -25.58 -14.21 14.76
N VAL A 462 -24.24 -14.30 14.82
CA VAL A 462 -23.34 -13.74 13.81
C VAL A 462 -23.61 -14.27 12.40
N TRP A 463 -23.70 -15.60 12.24
CA TRP A 463 -23.94 -16.18 10.92
C TRP A 463 -25.39 -16.02 10.47
N ARG A 464 -26.37 -16.08 11.38
CA ARG A 464 -27.79 -16.01 10.98
C ARG A 464 -28.22 -14.58 10.67
N GLN A 465 -27.78 -13.61 11.46
CA GLN A 465 -28.15 -12.20 11.37
C GLN A 465 -26.93 -11.26 11.35
N PRO A 466 -26.01 -11.40 10.37
CA PRO A 466 -24.78 -10.61 10.35
C PRO A 466 -25.03 -9.10 10.24
N LEU A 467 -26.12 -8.67 9.61
CA LEU A 467 -26.47 -7.25 9.45
C LEU A 467 -26.88 -6.58 10.77
N ALA A 468 -27.42 -7.33 11.73
CA ALA A 468 -27.81 -6.78 13.04
C ALA A 468 -26.58 -6.31 13.83
N HIS A 469 -25.50 -7.09 13.78
CA HIS A 469 -24.24 -6.75 14.45
C HIS A 469 -23.46 -5.66 13.74
N ALA A 470 -23.59 -5.52 12.42
CA ALA A 470 -22.88 -4.50 11.65
C ALA A 470 -23.19 -3.05 12.11
N GLN A 471 -24.32 -2.84 12.79
CA GLN A 471 -24.76 -1.55 13.32
C GLN A 471 -24.31 -1.26 14.77
N SER A 472 -23.72 -2.26 15.45
CA SER A 472 -23.28 -2.13 16.84
C SER A 472 -21.90 -1.46 16.97
N THR A 473 -21.57 -0.95 18.16
CA THR A 473 -20.28 -0.29 18.41
C THR A 473 -19.15 -1.32 18.64
N PRO A 474 -18.02 -1.21 17.93
CA PRO A 474 -16.88 -2.10 18.12
C PRO A 474 -16.10 -1.73 19.39
N LYS A 475 -15.47 -2.73 20.03
CA LYS A 475 -14.56 -2.52 21.18
C LYS A 475 -13.17 -2.09 20.70
N VAL A 476 -12.62 -2.82 19.74
CA VAL A 476 -11.37 -2.46 19.08
C VAL A 476 -11.71 -1.46 17.98
N SER A 477 -11.32 -0.20 18.17
CA SER A 477 -11.43 0.82 17.11
C SER A 477 -10.52 0.40 15.96
N ASP A 478 -11.11 -0.08 14.88
CA ASP A 478 -10.36 -0.29 13.64
C ASP A 478 -10.08 1.10 13.03
N HIS A 479 -8.95 1.22 12.35
CA HIS A 479 -8.71 2.34 11.45
C HIS A 479 -9.86 2.53 10.44
N TRP A 480 -10.61 1.46 10.14
CA TRP A 480 -11.82 1.44 9.31
C TRP A 480 -13.03 2.15 9.92
N ASP A 481 -13.17 2.19 11.24
CA ASP A 481 -14.30 2.88 11.88
C ASP A 481 -14.17 4.40 11.79
N LYS A 482 -13.00 4.89 11.37
CA LYS A 482 -12.74 6.30 11.14
C LYS A 482 -13.37 6.71 9.80
N HIS A 483 -13.83 7.96 9.72
CA HIS A 483 -14.27 8.55 8.46
C HIS A 483 -13.19 8.42 7.39
N LEU A 484 -13.57 8.51 6.11
CA LEU A 484 -12.63 8.53 5.00
C LEU A 484 -11.70 9.75 5.14
N HIS A 485 -10.58 9.56 5.84
CA HIS A 485 -9.53 10.55 5.95
C HIS A 485 -8.60 10.34 4.76
N PHE A 486 -8.88 11.06 3.67
CA PHE A 486 -8.04 11.07 2.47
C PHE A 486 -6.76 11.85 2.74
N VAL A 487 -5.94 11.36 3.65
CA VAL A 487 -4.68 12.02 3.96
C VAL A 487 -3.77 11.97 2.74
N PHE A 488 -3.75 10.88 1.96
CA PHE A 488 -3.16 10.83 0.60
C PHE A 488 -3.66 9.59 -0.18
N GLY A 489 -4.79 9.72 -0.89
CA GLY A 489 -5.45 8.60 -1.58
C GLY A 489 -5.02 8.33 -3.02
N ARG A 490 -4.12 9.14 -3.61
CA ARG A 490 -3.87 9.05 -5.06
C ARG A 490 -3.23 7.72 -5.48
N ASP A 491 -2.34 7.15 -4.66
CA ASP A 491 -1.56 5.97 -5.09
C ASP A 491 -2.35 4.66 -5.03
N ASP A 492 -3.16 4.45 -3.98
CA ASP A 492 -4.08 3.30 -3.89
C ASP A 492 -5.21 3.40 -4.93
N THR A 493 -5.72 4.61 -5.17
CA THR A 493 -6.71 4.86 -6.24
C THR A 493 -6.11 4.60 -7.63
N THR A 494 -4.88 5.04 -7.89
CA THR A 494 -4.17 4.75 -9.15
C THR A 494 -3.93 3.25 -9.31
N ALA A 495 -3.49 2.55 -8.26
CA ALA A 495 -3.29 1.12 -8.29
C ALA A 495 -4.59 0.35 -8.64
N ARG A 496 -5.74 0.78 -8.11
CA ARG A 496 -7.06 0.21 -8.46
C ARG A 496 -7.46 0.40 -9.91
N VAL A 497 -7.19 1.58 -10.47
CA VAL A 497 -7.48 1.87 -11.88
C VAL A 497 -6.60 1.00 -12.78
N VAL A 498 -5.30 0.89 -12.45
CA VAL A 498 -4.35 0.06 -13.20
C VAL A 498 -4.66 -1.44 -13.05
N SER A 499 -5.09 -1.91 -11.88
CA SER A 499 -5.46 -3.32 -11.70
C SER A 499 -6.78 -3.69 -12.40
N ARG A 500 -7.68 -2.72 -12.61
CA ARG A 500 -8.95 -2.91 -13.33
C ARG A 500 -8.79 -2.77 -14.85
N ALA A 501 -7.84 -1.96 -15.31
CA ALA A 501 -7.45 -1.93 -16.72
C ALA A 501 -6.66 -3.22 -17.04
N ARG A 502 -7.29 -4.17 -17.74
CA ARG A 502 -6.52 -5.25 -18.36
C ARG A 502 -5.52 -4.60 -19.31
N PHE A 503 -4.27 -5.07 -19.30
CA PHE A 503 -3.16 -4.61 -20.14
C PHE A 503 -3.38 -4.78 -21.66
N SER A 504 -4.61 -5.01 -22.12
CA SER A 504 -4.98 -5.14 -23.53
C SER A 504 -5.30 -3.80 -24.20
N ASP A 505 -5.52 -2.73 -23.44
CA ASP A 505 -6.09 -1.48 -23.97
C ASP A 505 -5.14 -0.26 -23.86
N LEU A 506 -3.82 -0.49 -23.73
CA LEU A 506 -2.77 0.55 -23.79
C LEU A 506 -1.74 0.26 -24.87
#